data_AF-A0AAU5YF90-F1
#
_entry.id   AF-A0AAU5YF90-F1
#
_cell.length_a   1.000
_cell.length_b   1.000
_cell.length_c   1.000
_cell.angle_alpha   90.00
_cell.angle_beta   90.00
_cell.angle_gamma   90.00
#
_symmetry.space_group_name_H-M   'P 1'
#
loop_
_entity.id
_entity.type
_entity.pdbx_description
1 polymer ?
#
loop_
_entity_poly.entity_id
_entity_poly.type
_entity_poly.pdbx_seq_one_letter_code
_entity_poly.pdbx_strand_id
1 'polypeptide(L)'
;MLARAPSARAEVLPGRQSDHLESSEERERAFRTAPARIESGPALVSPEWMLCTLVPAGIEFWQADRGRLHNRLRYERPDRHSPWERHMLWP
;
A
#
# COMPACT_ATOMS: atom_id res chain seq x y z
N MET A 1 -6.77 6.15 9.82
CA MET A 1 -5.56 7.02 9.79
C MET A 1 -5.10 7.50 11.17
N LEU A 2 -5.98 7.83 12.11
CA LEU A 2 -5.61 8.33 13.45
C LEU A 2 -4.76 7.38 14.32
N ALA A 3 -4.85 6.06 14.10
CA ALA A 3 -4.02 5.08 14.78
C ALA A 3 -2.54 5.07 14.31
N ARG A 4 -2.21 5.81 13.23
CA ARG A 4 -0.82 5.94 12.77
C ARG A 4 -0.07 7.00 13.56
N ALA A 5 1.24 6.80 13.69
CA ALA A 5 2.14 7.76 14.29
C ALA A 5 2.00 9.16 13.64
N PRO A 6 2.15 10.25 14.39
CA PRO A 6 2.06 11.62 13.87
C PRO A 6 2.95 11.89 12.65
N SER A 7 4.18 11.36 12.64
CA SER A 7 5.10 11.48 11.51
C SER A 7 4.55 10.85 10.22
N ALA A 8 4.00 9.64 10.31
CA ALA A 8 3.38 8.96 9.18
C ALA A 8 2.11 9.67 8.68
N ARG A 9 1.40 10.39 9.55
CA ARG A 9 0.27 11.24 9.14
C ARG A 9 0.74 12.52 8.46
N ALA A 10 1.83 13.12 8.94
CA ALA A 10 2.42 14.32 8.35
C ALA A 10 2.93 14.06 6.92
N GLU A 11 3.54 12.90 6.66
CA GLU A 11 4.07 12.51 5.35
C GLU A 11 2.98 12.52 4.25
N VAL A 12 1.78 12.06 4.57
CA VAL A 12 0.67 11.96 3.61
C VAL A 12 -0.29 13.15 3.66
N LEU A 13 -0.09 14.08 4.61
CA LEU A 13 -0.94 15.26 4.80
C LEU A 13 -1.02 16.17 3.56
N PRO A 14 0.05 16.36 2.77
CA PRO A 14 -0.04 17.16 1.55
C PRO A 14 -1.04 16.62 0.53
N GLY A 15 -1.33 15.31 0.49
CA GLY A 15 -2.38 14.72 -0.34
C GLY A 15 -2.13 14.76 -1.85
N ARG A 16 -0.92 15.12 -2.30
CA ARG A 16 -0.56 15.31 -3.73
C ARG A 16 0.22 14.14 -4.30
N GLN A 17 -0.10 12.91 -3.88
CA GLN A 17 0.61 11.73 -4.33
C GLN A 17 0.38 11.55 -5.84
N SER A 18 1.48 11.49 -6.61
CA SER A 18 1.49 11.32 -8.08
C SER A 18 1.05 12.54 -8.91
N ASP A 19 0.77 13.68 -8.28
CA ASP A 19 0.57 14.95 -9.02
C ASP A 19 1.86 15.37 -9.73
N HIS A 20 1.72 16.17 -10.79
CA HIS A 20 2.86 16.84 -11.41
C HIS A 20 3.58 17.76 -10.40
N LEU A 21 4.91 17.61 -10.29
CA LEU A 21 5.74 18.42 -9.41
C LEU A 21 6.14 19.72 -10.10
N GLU A 22 5.51 20.84 -9.73
CA GLU A 22 5.77 22.16 -10.32
C GLU A 22 6.96 22.88 -9.67
N SER A 23 7.20 22.67 -8.37
CA SER A 23 8.31 23.27 -7.62
C SER A 23 8.80 22.35 -6.50
N SER A 24 10.13 22.16 -6.44
CA SER A 24 10.75 21.40 -5.36
C SER A 24 10.66 22.14 -4.02
N GLU A 25 10.71 23.46 -4.03
CA GLU A 25 10.60 24.33 -2.86
C GLU A 25 9.19 24.30 -2.26
N GLU A 26 8.16 24.25 -3.11
CA GLU A 26 6.77 24.10 -2.66
C GLU A 26 6.56 22.75 -1.96
N ARG A 27 7.05 21.67 -2.57
CA ARG A 27 7.03 20.34 -1.96
C ARG A 27 7.74 20.35 -0.61
N GLU A 28 8.97 20.84 -0.55
CA GLU A 28 9.74 20.91 0.71
C GLU A 28 8.98 21.70 1.79
N ARG A 29 8.40 22.84 1.42
CA ARG A 29 7.59 23.64 2.35
C ARG A 29 6.35 22.88 2.85
N ALA A 30 5.66 22.15 1.98
CA ALA A 30 4.50 21.34 2.36
C ALA A 30 4.87 20.24 3.36
N PHE A 31 5.95 19.50 3.11
CA PHE A 31 6.43 18.45 4.00
C PHE A 31 6.96 19.02 5.33
N ARG A 32 7.74 20.10 5.30
CA ARG A 32 8.29 20.75 6.51
C ARG A 32 7.22 21.33 7.43
N THR A 33 6.09 21.80 6.89
CA THR A 33 5.00 22.41 7.68
C THR A 33 3.98 21.40 8.19
N ALA A 34 3.92 20.20 7.61
CA ALA A 34 2.93 19.18 7.98
C ALA A 34 3.01 18.73 9.46
N PRO A 35 4.18 18.51 10.08
CA PRO A 35 4.27 18.14 11.50
C PRO A 35 3.59 19.14 12.44
N ALA A 36 3.86 20.44 12.27
CA ALA A 36 3.24 21.48 13.11
C ALA A 36 1.71 21.54 12.93
N ARG A 37 1.19 21.20 11.75
CA ARG A 37 -0.25 21.08 11.50
C ARG A 37 -0.86 19.87 12.21
N ILE A 38 -0.15 18.74 12.24
CA ILE A 38 -0.58 17.54 12.98
C ILE A 38 -0.50 17.76 14.50
N GLU A 39 0.52 18.47 14.98
CA GLU A 39 0.66 18.81 16.40
C GLU A 39 -0.45 19.75 16.88
N SER A 40 -0.75 20.80 16.11
CA SER A 40 -1.84 21.74 16.41
C SER A 40 -3.24 21.15 16.19
N GLY A 41 -3.37 20.17 15.30
CA GLY A 41 -4.59 19.41 15.08
C GLY A 41 -4.36 17.90 15.18
N PRO A 42 -4.35 17.31 16.38
CA PRO A 42 -4.11 15.87 16.53
C PRO A 42 -5.12 14.98 15.82
N ALA A 43 -6.33 15.49 15.55
CA ALA A 43 -7.36 14.80 14.77
C ALA A 43 -7.24 15.02 13.24
N LEU A 44 -6.32 15.88 12.79
CA LEU A 44 -6.10 16.17 11.38
C LEU A 44 -5.58 14.92 10.65
N VAL A 45 -6.22 14.64 9.51
CA VAL A 45 -5.92 13.55 8.60
C VAL A 45 -6.03 14.07 7.17
N SER A 46 -5.31 13.44 6.25
CA SER A 46 -5.42 13.76 4.82
C SER A 46 -6.73 13.17 4.27
N PRO A 47 -7.59 13.96 3.61
CA PRO A 47 -8.82 13.44 2.98
C PRO A 47 -8.51 12.51 1.80
N GLU A 48 -7.39 12.73 1.12
CA GLU A 48 -6.96 11.94 -0.05
C GLU A 48 -6.33 10.60 0.35
N TRP A 49 -5.99 10.41 1.62
CA TRP A 49 -5.39 9.16 2.07
C TRP A 49 -6.45 8.06 2.20
N MET A 50 -6.24 6.95 1.49
CA MET A 50 -7.12 5.81 1.51
C MET A 50 -6.37 4.53 1.92
N LEU A 51 -7.05 3.68 2.70
CA LEU A 51 -6.63 2.31 2.95
C LEU A 51 -7.54 1.36 2.17
N CYS A 52 -6.96 0.60 1.26
CA CYS A 52 -7.68 -0.45 0.54
C CYS A 52 -7.24 -1.82 1.05
N THR A 53 -8.20 -2.70 1.30
CA THR A 53 -7.93 -4.13 1.57
C THR A 53 -8.29 -4.93 0.34
N LEU A 54 -7.31 -5.65 -0.20
CA LEU A 54 -7.54 -6.55 -1.33
C LEU A 54 -8.02 -7.90 -0.83
N VAL A 55 -9.12 -8.39 -1.40
CA VAL A 55 -9.61 -9.75 -1.17
C VAL A 55 -9.09 -10.62 -2.31
N PRO A 56 -8.11 -11.51 -2.06
CA PRO A 56 -7.52 -12.27 -3.14
C PRO A 56 -8.50 -13.32 -3.66
N ALA A 57 -8.66 -13.36 -4.99
CA ALA A 57 -9.25 -14.48 -5.72
C ALA A 57 -8.18 -15.53 -6.08
N GLY A 58 -6.89 -15.16 -6.08
CA GLY A 58 -5.78 -16.05 -6.34
C GLY A 58 -4.49 -15.60 -5.66
N ILE A 59 -3.66 -16.58 -5.27
CA ILE A 59 -2.34 -16.40 -4.66
C ILE A 59 -1.40 -17.40 -5.32
N GLU A 60 -0.23 -16.95 -5.77
CA GLU A 60 0.80 -17.85 -6.30
C GLU A 60 2.08 -17.73 -5.47
N PHE A 61 2.60 -18.88 -5.05
CA PHE A 61 3.92 -19.01 -4.47
C PHE A 61 4.84 -19.56 -5.56
N TRP A 62 5.83 -18.76 -5.93
CA TRP A 62 6.86 -19.14 -6.88
C TRP A 62 8.19 -19.27 -6.14
N GLN A 63 8.85 -20.42 -6.31
CA GLN A 63 10.17 -20.67 -5.73
C GLN A 63 11.16 -21.04 -6.83
N ALA A 64 12.23 -20.25 -6.90
CA ALA A 64 13.33 -20.49 -7.82
C ALA A 64 13.96 -21.85 -7.55
N ASP A 65 14.39 -22.48 -8.64
CA ASP A 65 15.16 -23.71 -8.64
C ASP A 65 16.36 -23.50 -9.56
N ARG A 66 17.54 -24.02 -9.15
CA ARG A 66 18.79 -23.82 -9.89
C ARG A 66 18.79 -24.54 -11.24
N GLY A 67 18.07 -25.65 -11.36
CA GLY A 67 17.87 -26.40 -12.60
C GLY A 67 16.78 -25.82 -13.51
N ARG A 68 16.23 -24.65 -13.20
CA ARG A 68 15.10 -24.00 -13.90
C ARG A 68 13.77 -24.75 -13.81
N LEU A 69 13.68 -25.74 -12.92
CA LEU A 69 12.43 -26.45 -12.61
C LEU A 69 11.74 -25.79 -11.40
N HIS A 70 11.27 -24.56 -11.62
CA HIS A 70 10.67 -23.73 -10.58
C HIS A 70 9.41 -24.36 -9.99
N ASN A 71 9.29 -24.31 -8.66
CA ASN A 71 8.08 -24.74 -7.98
C ASN A 71 7.05 -23.61 -8.03
N ARG A 72 5.88 -23.90 -8.59
CA ARG A 72 4.78 -22.95 -8.72
C ARG A 72 3.52 -23.53 -8.10
N LEU A 73 3.14 -22.99 -6.95
CA LEU A 73 1.96 -23.40 -6.20
C LEU A 73 0.91 -22.30 -6.27
N ARG A 74 -0.25 -22.61 -6.86
CA ARG A 74 -1.37 -21.68 -7.02
C ARG A 74 -2.50 -22.06 -6.08
N TYR A 75 -3.00 -21.07 -5.35
CA TYR A 75 -4.29 -21.14 -4.66
C TYR A 75 -5.28 -20.23 -5.38
N GLU A 76 -6.47 -20.71 -5.67
CA GLU A 76 -7.53 -19.91 -6.29
C GLU A 76 -8.92 -20.21 -5.73
N ARG A 77 -9.81 -19.23 -5.82
CA ARG A 77 -11.21 -19.33 -5.44
C ARG A 77 -12.05 -18.36 -6.26
N PRO A 78 -13.28 -18.73 -6.65
CA PRO A 78 -14.14 -17.85 -7.46
C PRO A 78 -14.61 -16.61 -6.69
N ASP A 79 -14.77 -16.71 -5.37
CA ASP A 79 -15.17 -15.61 -4.50
C ASP A 79 -14.66 -15.82 -3.06
N ARG A 80 -14.88 -14.83 -2.18
CA ARG A 80 -14.32 -14.81 -0.82
C ARG A 80 -14.88 -15.86 0.13
N HIS A 81 -16.05 -16.42 -0.17
CA HIS A 81 -16.76 -17.41 0.64
C HIS A 81 -16.49 -18.84 0.16
N SER A 82 -16.02 -18.99 -1.07
CA SER A 82 -15.63 -20.28 -1.62
C SER A 82 -14.33 -20.80 -0.99
N PRO A 83 -14.19 -22.14 -0.84
CA PRO A 83 -12.95 -22.74 -0.38
C PRO A 83 -11.82 -22.48 -1.38
N TRP A 84 -10.58 -22.54 -0.89
CA TRP A 84 -9.41 -22.45 -1.76
C TRP A 84 -9.16 -23.79 -2.47
N GLU A 85 -9.00 -23.75 -3.77
CA GLU A 85 -8.45 -24.84 -4.56
C GLU A 85 -6.94 -24.66 -4.70
N ARG A 86 -6.20 -25.78 -4.77
CA ARG A 86 -4.74 -25.80 -4.76
C ARG A 86 -4.21 -26.56 -5.97
N HIS A 87 -3.36 -25.91 -6.76
CA HIS A 87 -2.81 -26.46 -8.00
C HIS A 87 -1.28 -26.32 -8.02
N MET A 88 -0.61 -27.33 -8.58
CA MET A 88 0.76 -27.19 -9.05
C MET A 88 0.74 -26.73 -10.50
N LEU A 89 1.50 -25.68 -10.82
CA LEU A 89 1.63 -25.17 -12.18
C LEU A 89 2.95 -25.65 -12.80
N TRP A 90 2.98 -25.66 -14.13
CA TRP A 90 4.21 -25.90 -14.89
C TRP A 90 5.24 -24.79 -14.61
N PRO A 91 6.54 -25.15 -14.40
CA PRO A 91 7.64 -24.21 -14.12
C PRO A 91 7.75 -23.00 -15.04
#